data_AF-Q53097-F1
#
_entry.id   AF-Q53097-F1
#
_cell.length_a   1.000
_cell.length_b   1.000
_cell.length_c   1.000
_cell.angle_alpha   90.00
_cell.angle_beta   90.00
_cell.angle_gamma   90.00
#
_symmetry.space_group_name_H-M   'P 1'
#
loop_
_entity.id
_entity.type
_entity.pdbx_description
1 polymer ?
#
loop_
_entity_poly.entity_id
_entity_poly.type
_entity_poly.pdbx_seq_one_letter_code
_entity_poly.pdbx_strand_id
1 'polypeptide(L)'
;ILWTLIPYSYDTINDIGRAAPSPPDADHWLGTDDTARDVLARVIYGFRLSVAFALIVTFLTSAIGIAAGAVQGYFGGLTDLIFQRVIELWGSTPSLYIIIIVAAIWQMNFWLLVGLMVLFGWTSLIG
;
A
#
# COMPACT_ATOMS: atom_id res chain seq x y z
N ILE A 1 -13.70 7.54 -31.35
CA ILE A 1 -14.01 6.77 -30.11
C ILE A 1 -12.77 5.95 -29.80
N LEU A 2 -11.99 6.36 -28.79
CA LEU A 2 -10.86 5.57 -28.32
C LEU A 2 -11.46 4.39 -27.54
N TRP A 3 -11.34 3.17 -28.05
CA TRP A 3 -11.72 1.99 -27.28
C TRP A 3 -10.81 1.91 -26.04
N THR A 4 -11.36 1.49 -24.90
CA THR A 4 -10.53 1.12 -23.76
C THR A 4 -9.68 -0.08 -24.16
N LEU A 5 -8.40 -0.08 -23.78
CA LEU A 5 -7.46 -1.18 -24.07
C LEU A 5 -7.99 -2.54 -23.61
N ILE A 6 -8.89 -2.54 -22.61
CA ILE A 6 -9.59 -3.72 -22.11
C ILE A 6 -11.08 -3.38 -22.06
N PRO A 7 -11.95 -4.21 -22.65
CA PRO A 7 -13.39 -3.96 -22.65
C PRO A 7 -14.11 -4.45 -21.38
N TYR A 8 -13.41 -5.22 -20.53
CA TYR A 8 -13.95 -5.79 -19.30
C TYR A 8 -13.79 -4.85 -18.10
N SER A 9 -14.82 -4.75 -17.25
CA SER A 9 -14.68 -4.16 -15.92
C SER A 9 -14.07 -5.19 -14.95
N TYR A 10 -13.35 -4.72 -13.94
CA TYR A 10 -12.62 -5.55 -12.96
C TYR A 10 -13.52 -6.50 -12.16
N ASP A 11 -14.82 -6.24 -12.10
CA ASP A 11 -15.82 -7.01 -11.36
C ASP A 11 -16.71 -7.88 -12.26
N THR A 12 -16.62 -7.71 -13.58
CA THR A 12 -17.45 -8.42 -14.56
C THR A 12 -17.10 -9.90 -14.56
N ILE A 13 -18.10 -10.72 -14.24
CA ILE A 13 -18.04 -12.18 -14.38
C ILE A 13 -18.32 -12.50 -15.85
N ASN A 14 -17.33 -13.07 -16.55
CA ASN A 14 -17.46 -13.39 -17.96
C ASN A 14 -18.02 -14.81 -18.16
N ASP A 15 -18.92 -14.97 -19.12
CA ASP A 15 -19.33 -16.32 -19.57
C ASP A 15 -18.28 -16.87 -20.53
N ILE A 16 -17.35 -17.65 -19.98
CA ILE A 16 -16.19 -18.21 -20.71
C ILE A 16 -16.47 -19.58 -21.34
N GLY A 17 -17.69 -20.12 -21.18
CA GLY A 17 -18.10 -21.42 -21.73
C GLY A 17 -17.27 -22.63 -21.25
N ARG A 18 -16.43 -22.44 -20.24
CA ARG A 18 -15.52 -23.44 -19.66
C ARG A 18 -15.39 -23.24 -18.15
N ALA A 19 -14.77 -24.21 -17.47
CA ALA A 19 -14.49 -24.06 -16.04
C ALA A 19 -13.48 -22.93 -15.80
N ALA A 20 -13.78 -22.08 -14.81
CA ALA A 20 -12.83 -21.13 -14.25
C ALA A 20 -11.88 -21.83 -13.26
N PRO A 21 -10.63 -21.37 -13.11
CA PRO A 21 -9.94 -20.37 -13.91
C PRO A 21 -9.55 -20.88 -15.31
N SER A 22 -9.59 -20.01 -16.33
CA SER A 22 -9.16 -20.35 -17.69
C SER A 22 -7.75 -19.85 -18.02
N PRO A 23 -7.00 -20.55 -18.89
CA PRO A 23 -5.71 -20.06 -19.38
C PRO A 23 -5.87 -18.79 -20.23
N PRO A 24 -4.78 -18.04 -20.46
CA PRO A 24 -4.76 -16.88 -21.35
C PRO A 24 -5.29 -17.15 -22.76
N ASP A 25 -6.06 -16.23 -23.30
CA ASP A 25 -6.54 -16.25 -24.68
C ASP A 25 -6.69 -14.83 -25.29
N ALA A 26 -7.29 -14.74 -26.48
CA ALA A 26 -7.42 -13.49 -27.23
C ALA A 26 -8.33 -12.46 -26.54
N ASP A 27 -9.29 -12.93 -25.74
CA ASP A 27 -10.26 -12.11 -25.02
C ASP A 27 -9.75 -11.80 -23.60
N HIS A 28 -9.13 -12.78 -22.93
CA HIS A 28 -8.53 -12.67 -21.59
C HIS A 28 -7.02 -12.88 -21.65
N TRP A 29 -6.24 -11.82 -21.86
CA TRP A 29 -4.79 -11.92 -22.14
C TRP A 29 -3.95 -12.51 -21.00
N LEU A 30 -4.45 -12.47 -19.77
CA LEU A 30 -3.84 -13.12 -18.60
C LEU A 30 -4.70 -14.25 -18.05
N GLY A 31 -5.75 -14.65 -18.77
CA GLY A 31 -6.74 -15.63 -18.33
C GLY A 31 -7.76 -15.04 -17.34
N THR A 32 -8.54 -15.93 -16.74
CA THR A 32 -9.55 -15.55 -15.72
C THR A 32 -9.19 -16.05 -14.33
N ASP A 33 -9.73 -15.38 -13.31
CA ASP A 33 -9.68 -15.86 -11.93
C ASP A 33 -10.70 -16.98 -11.64
N ASP A 34 -10.76 -17.44 -10.38
CA ASP A 34 -11.68 -18.49 -9.89
C ASP A 34 -13.17 -18.15 -10.07
N THR A 35 -13.49 -16.87 -10.33
CA THR A 35 -14.85 -16.37 -10.57
C THR A 35 -15.09 -15.99 -12.03
N ALA A 36 -14.24 -16.43 -12.96
CA ALA A 36 -14.31 -16.11 -14.40
C ALA A 36 -14.16 -14.62 -14.73
N ARG A 37 -13.55 -13.81 -13.85
CA ARG A 37 -13.24 -12.40 -14.14
C ARG A 37 -11.90 -12.26 -14.82
N ASP A 38 -11.77 -11.28 -15.70
CA ASP A 38 -10.52 -11.00 -16.42
C ASP A 38 -9.39 -10.55 -15.49
N VAL A 39 -8.28 -11.28 -15.47
CA VAL A 39 -7.14 -10.99 -14.59
C VAL A 39 -6.44 -9.70 -15.00
N LEU A 40 -6.33 -9.43 -16.30
CA LEU A 40 -5.66 -8.24 -16.84
C LEU A 40 -6.39 -6.95 -16.41
N ALA A 41 -7.72 -6.92 -16.50
CA ALA A 41 -8.55 -5.86 -15.99
C ALA A 41 -8.32 -5.67 -14.48
N ARG A 42 -8.38 -6.75 -13.69
CA ARG A 42 -8.16 -6.66 -12.23
C ARG A 42 -6.79 -6.08 -11.88
N VAL A 43 -5.74 -6.42 -12.63
CA VAL A 43 -4.39 -5.87 -12.42
C VAL A 43 -4.36 -4.37 -12.72
N ILE A 44 -4.92 -3.90 -13.85
CA ILE A 44 -4.90 -2.48 -14.22
C ILE A 44 -5.76 -1.62 -13.30
N TYR A 45 -6.93 -2.11 -12.90
CA TYR A 45 -7.76 -1.41 -11.93
C TYR A 45 -7.13 -1.44 -10.52
N GLY A 46 -6.51 -2.57 -10.13
CA GLY A 46 -5.74 -2.68 -8.90
C GLY A 46 -4.55 -1.73 -8.84
N PHE A 47 -3.85 -1.54 -9.97
CA PHE A 47 -2.71 -0.63 -10.09
C PHE A 47 -3.06 0.80 -9.64
N ARG A 48 -4.26 1.30 -9.99
CA ARG A 48 -4.71 2.64 -9.55
C ARG A 48 -4.73 2.75 -8.03
N LEU A 49 -5.23 1.73 -7.33
CA LEU A 49 -5.27 1.69 -5.87
C LEU A 49 -3.87 1.54 -5.27
N SER A 50 -3.03 0.66 -5.83
CA SER A 50 -1.65 0.45 -5.37
C SER A 50 -0.78 1.70 -5.51
N VAL A 51 -0.88 2.42 -6.63
CA VAL A 51 -0.16 3.68 -6.85
C VAL A 51 -0.66 4.77 -5.92
N ALA A 52 -1.98 4.93 -5.77
CA ALA A 52 -2.54 5.90 -4.84
C ALA A 52 -2.09 5.62 -3.40
N PHE A 53 -2.12 4.36 -2.97
CA PHE A 53 -1.63 3.93 -1.67
C PHE A 53 -0.15 4.31 -1.46
N ALA A 54 0.72 3.91 -2.40
CA ALA A 54 2.15 4.19 -2.30
C ALA A 54 2.44 5.70 -2.25
N LEU A 55 1.80 6.49 -3.11
CA LEU A 55 1.98 7.95 -3.13
C LEU A 55 1.54 8.60 -1.82
N ILE A 56 0.38 8.21 -1.27
CA ILE A 56 -0.12 8.75 0.00
C ILE A 56 0.81 8.39 1.16
N VAL A 57 1.20 7.12 1.27
CA VAL A 57 2.09 6.66 2.34
C VAL A 57 3.43 7.37 2.23
N THR A 58 4.07 7.38 1.06
CA THR A 58 5.35 8.05 0.85
C THR A 58 5.27 9.54 1.16
N PHE A 59 4.23 10.23 0.69
CA PHE A 59 4.06 11.67 0.94
C PHE A 59 3.91 11.97 2.43
N LEU A 60 3.02 11.28 3.15
CA LEU A 60 2.79 11.52 4.58
C LEU A 60 4.01 11.14 5.42
N THR A 61 4.62 10.00 5.12
CA THR A 61 5.83 9.52 5.79
C THR A 61 6.98 10.52 5.61
N SER A 62 7.17 11.01 4.38
CA SER A 62 8.21 12.00 4.08
C SER A 62 7.92 13.33 4.73
N ALA A 63 6.68 13.80 4.74
CA ALA A 63 6.31 15.06 5.37
C ALA A 63 6.62 15.04 6.88
N ILE A 64 6.25 13.95 7.58
CA ILE A 64 6.55 13.79 9.01
C ILE A 64 8.06 13.64 9.23
N GLY A 65 8.72 12.80 8.43
CA GLY A 65 10.16 12.56 8.48
C GLY A 65 10.97 13.85 8.33
N ILE A 66 10.69 14.60 7.27
CA ILE A 66 11.36 15.88 6.96
C ILE A 66 11.07 16.92 8.05
N ALA A 67 9.83 17.03 8.53
CA ALA A 67 9.50 17.99 9.58
C ALA A 67 10.25 17.69 10.89
N ALA A 68 10.25 16.43 11.33
CA ALA A 68 10.95 16.03 12.55
C ALA A 68 12.48 16.14 12.40
N GLY A 69 13.04 15.73 11.25
CA GLY A 69 14.47 15.90 10.95
C GLY A 69 14.89 17.37 10.87
N ALA A 70 14.05 18.24 10.28
CA ALA A 70 14.30 19.68 10.24
C ALA A 70 14.30 20.31 11.63
N VAL A 71 13.39 19.89 12.53
CA VAL A 71 13.37 20.33 13.93
C VAL A 71 14.66 19.91 14.65
N GLN A 72 15.06 18.64 14.52
CA GLN A 72 16.31 18.14 15.13
C GLN A 72 17.53 18.90 14.59
N GLY A 73 17.64 19.06 13.27
CA GLY A 73 18.75 19.75 12.63
C GLY A 73 18.83 21.25 12.92
N TYR A 74 17.68 21.91 13.11
CA TYR A 74 17.64 23.35 13.41
C TYR A 74 17.99 23.66 14.87
N PHE A 75 17.40 22.92 15.83
CA PHE A 75 17.62 23.19 17.26
C PHE A 75 18.88 22.51 17.81
N GLY A 76 19.24 21.33 17.29
CA GLY A 76 20.39 20.54 17.73
C GLY A 76 20.40 20.21 19.24
N GLY A 77 21.52 19.68 19.72
CA GLY A 77 21.80 19.52 21.15
C GLY A 77 20.83 18.59 21.88
N LEU A 78 20.18 19.08 22.93
CA LEU A 78 19.27 18.28 23.76
C LEU A 78 18.02 17.83 23.00
N THR A 79 17.50 18.66 22.09
CA THR A 79 16.31 18.31 21.30
C THR A 79 16.63 17.13 20.37
N ASP A 80 17.79 17.15 19.73
CA ASP A 80 18.27 16.05 18.89
C ASP A 80 18.46 14.76 19.71
N LEU A 81 19.15 14.83 20.85
CA LEU A 81 19.36 13.67 21.74
C LEU A 81 18.05 13.02 22.22
N ILE A 82 17.06 13.82 22.62
CA ILE A 82 15.76 13.29 23.07
C ILE A 82 15.05 12.59 21.91
N PHE A 83 15.02 13.23 20.74
CA PHE A 83 14.36 12.66 19.57
C PHE A 83 15.04 11.38 19.10
N GLN A 84 16.37 11.30 19.10
CA GLN A 84 17.11 10.09 18.79
C GLN A 84 16.69 8.93 19.70
N ARG A 85 16.55 9.17 21.02
CA ARG A 85 16.05 8.13 21.95
C ARG A 85 14.63 7.70 21.64
N VAL A 86 13.75 8.63 21.27
CA VAL A 86 12.39 8.28 20.84
C VAL A 86 12.44 7.41 19.58
N ILE A 87 13.24 7.77 18.58
CA ILE A 87 13.39 7.03 17.32
C ILE A 87 13.97 5.64 17.57
N GLU A 88 14.96 5.50 18.44
CA GLU A 88 15.53 4.19 18.81
C GLU A 88 14.48 3.28 19.48
N LEU A 89 13.71 3.81 20.44
CA LEU A 89 12.65 3.04 21.11
C LEU A 89 11.55 2.65 20.13
N TRP A 90 11.16 3.58 19.25
CA TRP A 90 10.14 3.34 18.24
C TRP A 90 10.60 2.33 17.19
N GLY A 91 11.84 2.45 16.71
CA GLY A 91 12.44 1.55 15.72
C GLY A 91 12.77 0.16 16.28
N SER A 92 12.98 0.05 17.60
CA SER A 92 13.11 -1.24 18.30
C SER A 92 11.78 -2.00 18.39
N THR A 93 10.66 -1.32 18.12
CA THR A 93 9.35 -1.95 18.17
C THR A 93 9.12 -2.79 16.91
N PRO A 94 8.75 -4.07 17.05
CA PRO A 94 8.61 -4.97 15.91
C PRO A 94 7.32 -4.66 15.12
N SER A 95 7.42 -3.73 14.16
CA SER A 95 6.29 -3.16 13.41
C SER A 95 5.41 -4.20 12.72
N LEU A 96 6.01 -5.25 12.12
CA LEU A 96 5.28 -6.34 11.48
C LEU A 96 4.34 -7.05 12.46
N TYR A 97 4.77 -7.28 13.70
CA TYR A 97 3.94 -7.93 14.70
C TYR A 97 2.76 -7.05 15.09
N ILE A 98 2.96 -5.73 15.25
CA ILE A 98 1.88 -4.79 15.53
C ILE A 98 0.87 -4.79 14.37
N ILE A 99 1.34 -4.73 13.13
CA ILE A 99 0.46 -4.75 11.95
C ILE A 99 -0.38 -6.05 11.93
N ILE A 100 0.23 -7.20 12.20
CA ILE A 100 -0.46 -8.50 12.25
C ILE A 100 -1.49 -8.54 13.38
N ILE A 101 -1.13 -8.06 14.59
CA ILE A 101 -2.05 -8.01 15.74
C ILE A 101 -3.24 -7.12 15.42
N VAL A 102 -3.01 -5.93 14.85
CA VAL A 102 -4.09 -5.00 14.48
C VAL A 102 -4.96 -5.63 13.38
N ALA A 103 -4.37 -6.32 12.39
CA ALA A 103 -5.11 -7.03 11.35
C ALA A 103 -5.97 -8.19 11.89
N ALA A 104 -5.58 -8.78 13.02
CA ALA A 104 -6.33 -9.85 13.68
C ALA A 104 -7.52 -9.33 14.50
N ILE A 105 -7.43 -8.10 15.02
CA ILE A 105 -8.47 -7.48 15.86
C ILE A 105 -9.47 -6.67 15.01
N TRP A 106 -8.97 -5.94 14.02
CA TRP A 106 -9.77 -5.07 13.15
C TRP A 106 -9.70 -5.52 11.71
N GLN A 107 -10.80 -5.33 10.98
CA GLN A 107 -10.80 -5.53 9.53
C GLN A 107 -9.86 -4.51 8.88
N MET A 108 -8.82 -5.02 8.21
CA MET A 108 -7.87 -4.18 7.50
C MET A 108 -8.57 -3.44 6.37
N ASN A 109 -8.64 -2.12 6.49
CA ASN A 109 -9.11 -1.23 5.43
C ASN A 109 -7.96 -0.35 4.94
N PHE A 110 -8.17 0.29 3.79
CA PHE A 110 -7.17 1.12 3.13
C PHE A 110 -6.54 2.16 4.09
N TRP A 111 -7.36 2.90 4.84
CA TRP A 111 -6.89 3.99 5.70
C TRP A 111 -6.16 3.51 6.94
N LEU A 112 -6.61 2.40 7.53
CA LEU A 112 -5.94 1.79 8.67
C LEU A 112 -4.55 1.30 8.27
N LEU A 113 -4.42 0.66 7.10
CA LEU A 113 -3.11 0.24 6.59
C LEU A 113 -2.20 1.45 6.29
N VAL A 114 -2.74 2.51 5.67
CA VAL A 114 -1.99 3.77 5.46
C VAL A 114 -1.50 4.32 6.80
N GLY A 115 -2.37 4.42 7.81
CA GLY A 115 -2.03 4.93 9.13
C GLY A 115 -0.93 4.13 9.81
N LEU A 116 -1.03 2.79 9.79
CA LEU A 116 0.01 1.91 10.34
C LEU A 116 1.34 2.07 9.61
N MET A 117 1.33 2.11 8.28
CA MET A 117 2.55 2.28 7.48
C MET A 117 3.21 3.63 7.74
N VAL A 118 2.42 4.70 7.83
CA VAL A 118 2.94 6.04 8.16
C VAL A 118 3.50 6.08 9.56
N LEU A 119 2.84 5.47 10.56
CA LEU A 119 3.24 5.46 11.97
C LEU A 119 4.62 4.83 12.23
N PHE A 120 4.97 3.81 11.44
CA PHE A 120 6.26 3.12 11.56
C PHE A 120 7.26 3.51 10.47
N GLY A 121 6.81 4.06 9.35
CA GLY A 121 7.67 4.40 8.22
C GLY A 121 8.50 5.66 8.42
N TRP A 122 7.99 6.66 9.15
CA TRP A 122 8.60 8.00 9.18
C TRP A 122 9.96 8.02 9.89
N THR A 123 10.16 7.13 10.86
CA THR A 123 11.42 6.99 11.60
C THR A 123 12.56 6.48 10.71
N SER A 124 12.26 5.73 9.63
CA SER A 124 13.30 5.26 8.71
C SER A 124 13.96 6.39 7.89
N LEU A 125 13.30 7.54 7.80
CA LEU A 125 13.78 8.71 7.07
C LEU A 125 14.63 9.64 7.94
N ILE A 126 14.67 9.38 9.25
CA ILE A 126 15.40 10.18 10.23
C ILE A 126 16.42 9.26 10.88
N GLY A 127 17.66 9.34 10.37
CA GLY A 127 18.79 8.54 10.83
C GLY A 127 20.05 9.38 10.83
#